data_AF-A0A811TDI7-F1
#
_entry.id   AF-A0A811TDI7-F1
#
_cell.length_a   1.000
_cell.length_b   1.000
_cell.length_c   1.000
_cell.angle_alpha   90.00
_cell.angle_beta   90.00
_cell.angle_gamma   90.00
#
_symmetry.space_group_name_H-M   'P 1'
#
loop_
_entity.id
_entity.type
_entity.pdbx_description
1 polymer ?
#
loop_
_entity_poly.entity_id
_entity_poly.type
_entity_poly.pdbx_seq_one_letter_code
_entity_poly.pdbx_strand_id
1 'polypeptide(L)'
;MILESTVYPGVTEEIVKPILEESGLRCGKDFKVAYSPERINPGDYVHALQSITKIVSGMDEETTDIVSKLYERITTVYTAKDIRTAEAAKVIENIQRDLNIALMNELSIIFEKMGLNTGDVLDAASTKWNFHRYSPGLVGDGCAVSNE
;
A
#
# COMPACT_ATOMS: atom_id res chain seq x y z
N MET A 1 -1.52 19.96 -2.97
CA MET A 1 -2.39 18.87 -2.50
C MET A 1 -1.58 17.58 -2.52
N ILE A 2 -1.58 16.82 -1.42
CA ILE A 2 -1.02 15.47 -1.38
C ILE A 2 -2.21 14.51 -1.26
N LEU A 3 -2.35 13.56 -2.18
CA LEU A 3 -3.36 12.52 -2.10
C LEU A 3 -2.76 11.29 -1.42
N GLU A 4 -3.41 10.81 -0.36
CA GLU A 4 -2.96 9.63 0.41
C GLU A 4 -3.88 8.41 0.26
N SER A 5 -5.08 8.61 -0.30
CA SER A 5 -6.04 7.54 -0.53
C SER A 5 -5.50 6.52 -1.53
N THR A 6 -5.90 5.26 -1.36
CA THR A 6 -5.63 4.23 -2.37
C THR A 6 -6.47 4.54 -3.61
N VAL A 7 -5.79 4.63 -4.75
CA VAL A 7 -6.39 4.93 -6.05
C VAL A 7 -5.71 4.11 -7.13
N TYR A 8 -6.35 3.97 -8.29
CA TYR A 8 -5.72 3.34 -9.44
C TYR A 8 -4.74 4.31 -10.12
N PRO A 9 -3.77 3.80 -10.91
CA PRO A 9 -2.80 4.63 -11.59
C PRO A 9 -3.46 5.63 -12.54
N GLY A 10 -3.18 6.92 -12.36
CA GLY A 10 -3.71 8.05 -13.13
C GLY A 10 -4.67 8.94 -12.36
N VAL A 11 -5.26 8.51 -11.23
CA VAL A 11 -6.33 9.27 -10.56
C VAL A 11 -5.87 10.66 -10.11
N THR A 12 -4.68 10.80 -9.54
CA THR A 12 -4.20 12.10 -9.06
C THR A 12 -4.10 13.13 -10.18
N GLU A 13 -3.60 12.73 -11.35
CA GLU A 13 -3.32 13.64 -12.48
C GLU A 13 -4.49 13.80 -13.45
N GLU A 14 -5.25 12.73 -13.69
CA GLU A 14 -6.31 12.66 -14.71
C GLU A 14 -7.70 12.97 -14.15
N ILE A 15 -7.89 12.89 -12.82
CA ILE A 15 -9.18 13.12 -12.18
C ILE A 15 -9.08 14.23 -11.14
N VAL A 16 -8.21 14.07 -10.14
CA VAL A 16 -8.17 15.01 -9.02
C VAL A 16 -7.65 16.38 -9.45
N LYS A 17 -6.58 16.42 -10.25
CA LYS A 17 -6.06 17.68 -10.79
C LYS A 17 -7.13 18.46 -11.57
N PRO A 18 -7.82 17.91 -12.59
CA PRO A 18 -8.90 18.63 -13.28
C PRO A 18 -9.99 19.17 -12.36
N ILE A 19 -10.45 18.37 -11.37
CA ILE A 19 -11.48 18.80 -10.41
C ILE A 19 -10.99 20.01 -9.60
N LEU A 20 -9.73 20.05 -9.20
CA LEU A 20 -9.17 21.22 -8.53
C LEU A 20 -9.08 22.45 -9.45
N GLU A 21 -8.79 22.25 -10.74
CA GLU A 21 -8.74 23.34 -11.73
C GLU A 21 -10.12 23.95 -12.04
N GLU A 22 -11.22 23.26 -11.74
CA GLU A 22 -12.59 23.83 -11.84
C GLU A 22 -12.81 25.03 -10.90
N SER A 23 -11.99 25.17 -9.86
CA SER A 23 -11.99 26.35 -8.98
C SER A 23 -11.48 27.63 -9.65
N GLY A 24 -10.91 27.53 -10.86
CA GLY A 24 -10.24 28.62 -11.57
C GLY A 24 -8.75 28.76 -11.24
N LEU A 25 -8.24 27.97 -10.30
CA LEU A 25 -6.80 27.84 -10.03
C LEU A 25 -6.10 26.99 -11.10
N ARG A 26 -4.82 27.24 -11.35
CA ARG A 26 -4.01 26.46 -12.30
C ARG A 26 -2.95 25.60 -11.60
N CYS A 27 -2.92 24.32 -11.95
CA CYS A 27 -1.89 23.42 -11.46
C CYS A 27 -0.50 23.83 -11.99
N GLY A 28 0.53 23.70 -11.15
CA GLY A 28 1.90 24.14 -11.40
C GLY A 28 2.14 25.64 -11.17
N LYS A 29 1.09 26.46 -11.03
CA LYS A 29 1.20 27.89 -10.74
C LYS A 29 0.59 28.25 -9.38
N ASP A 30 -0.68 27.93 -9.20
CA ASP A 30 -1.46 28.31 -8.02
C ASP A 30 -1.50 27.16 -6.99
N PHE A 31 -1.37 25.92 -7.45
CA PHE A 31 -1.20 24.74 -6.60
C PHE A 31 -0.37 23.67 -7.30
N LYS A 32 0.20 22.74 -6.52
CA LYS A 32 0.92 21.56 -7.01
C LYS A 32 0.26 20.27 -6.49
N VAL A 33 0.40 19.17 -7.22
CA VAL A 33 -0.14 17.86 -6.83
C VAL A 33 0.97 16.85 -6.57
N ALA A 34 0.73 15.97 -5.61
CA ALA A 34 1.63 14.91 -5.19
C ALA A 34 0.82 13.72 -4.66
N TYR A 35 1.46 12.57 -4.57
CA TYR A 35 0.87 11.33 -4.06
C TYR A 35 1.78 10.68 -3.03
N SER A 36 1.19 10.24 -1.91
CA SER A 36 1.89 9.49 -0.87
C SER A 36 0.91 8.52 -0.18
N PRO A 37 0.84 7.25 -0.62
CA PRO A 37 -0.19 6.33 -0.14
C PRO A 37 -0.07 6.04 1.35
N GLU A 38 -1.20 5.86 2.01
CA GLU A 38 -1.23 5.33 3.38
C GLU A 38 -0.79 3.86 3.41
N ARG A 39 0.04 3.51 4.39
CA ARG A 39 0.67 2.17 4.52
C ARG A 39 0.63 1.62 5.95
N ILE A 40 -0.03 2.32 6.87
CA ILE A 40 -0.23 1.87 8.25
C ILE A 40 -1.44 0.92 8.32
N ASN A 41 -1.29 -0.15 9.09
CA ASN A 41 -2.40 -1.02 9.46
C ASN A 41 -2.97 -0.58 10.82
N PRO A 42 -4.31 -0.44 10.96
CA PRO A 42 -4.92 -0.18 12.26
C PRO A 42 -4.54 -1.26 13.28
N GLY A 43 -4.08 -0.85 14.46
CA GLY A 43 -3.68 -1.78 15.54
C GLY A 43 -2.28 -2.38 15.41
N ASP A 44 -1.53 -2.08 14.34
CA ASP A 44 -0.13 -2.49 14.19
C ASP A 44 0.82 -1.44 14.78
N TYR A 45 1.13 -1.62 16.06
CA TYR A 45 2.05 -0.72 16.78
C TYR A 45 3.52 -0.94 16.41
N VAL A 46 3.86 -2.09 15.81
CA VAL A 46 5.22 -2.41 15.40
C VAL A 46 5.55 -1.66 14.12
N HIS A 47 4.62 -1.63 13.17
CA HIS A 47 4.76 -0.90 11.90
C HIS A 47 4.05 0.47 11.95
N ALA A 48 4.30 1.23 13.02
CA ALA A 48 3.80 2.59 13.16
C ALA A 48 4.42 3.53 12.10
N LEU A 49 3.77 4.68 11.85
CA LEU A 49 4.19 5.67 10.84
C LEU A 49 5.70 5.98 10.85
N GLN A 50 6.29 6.11 12.03
CA GLN A 50 7.69 6.47 12.26
C GLN A 50 8.69 5.36 11.87
N SER A 51 8.20 4.13 11.72
CA SER A 51 9.02 2.93 11.45
C SER A 51 8.92 2.46 9.99
N ILE A 52 7.93 2.92 9.24
CA ILE A 52 7.67 2.49 7.86
C ILE A 52 8.22 3.50 6.85
N THR A 53 8.73 3.02 5.73
CA THR A 53 9.11 3.91 4.62
C THR A 53 7.86 4.40 3.89
N LYS A 54 7.63 5.73 3.80
CA LYS A 54 6.57 6.28 2.95
C LYS A 54 7.04 6.42 1.51
N ILE A 55 6.17 6.06 0.56
CA ILE A 55 6.39 6.36 -0.86
C ILE A 55 5.95 7.81 -1.09
N VAL A 56 6.76 8.59 -1.80
CA VAL A 56 6.45 9.99 -2.17
C VAL A 56 6.70 10.20 -3.65
N SER A 57 5.83 10.97 -4.29
CA SER A 57 6.00 11.45 -5.66
C SER A 57 5.27 12.77 -5.86
N GLY A 58 5.88 13.72 -6.56
CA GLY A 58 5.26 14.99 -6.96
C GLY A 58 5.05 15.05 -8.47
N MET A 59 4.26 16.03 -8.92
CA MET A 59 4.05 16.32 -10.34
C MET A 59 5.33 16.80 -11.08
N ASP A 60 6.31 17.28 -10.32
CA ASP A 60 7.64 17.69 -10.78
C ASP A 60 8.68 17.42 -9.67
N GLU A 61 9.97 17.56 -10.01
CA GLU A 61 11.10 17.31 -9.10
C GLU A 61 11.06 18.23 -7.87
N GLU A 62 10.73 19.51 -8.07
CA GLU A 62 10.63 20.50 -6.99
C GLU A 62 9.53 20.10 -5.98
N THR A 63 8.35 19.71 -6.48
CA THR A 63 7.23 19.24 -5.66
C THR A 63 7.63 17.98 -4.91
N THR A 64 8.34 17.08 -5.57
CA THR A 64 8.81 15.83 -4.97
C THR A 64 9.76 16.10 -3.81
N ASP A 65 10.75 16.98 -3.99
CA ASP A 65 11.69 17.38 -2.95
C ASP A 65 10.99 18.05 -1.74
N ILE A 66 10.02 18.95 -2.00
CA ILE A 66 9.24 19.60 -0.95
C ILE A 66 8.46 18.57 -0.12
N VAL A 67 7.78 17.63 -0.78
CA VAL A 67 6.96 16.62 -0.10
C VAL A 67 7.83 15.59 0.61
N SER A 68 8.96 15.19 0.03
CA SER A 68 9.92 14.30 0.69
C SER A 68 10.44 14.93 1.98
N LYS A 69 10.90 16.19 1.94
CA LYS A 69 11.35 16.92 3.14
C LYS A 69 10.27 17.04 4.20
N LEU A 70 8.99 17.13 3.79
CA LEU A 70 7.87 17.16 4.73
C LEU A 70 7.77 15.83 5.50
N TYR A 71 7.74 14.69 4.80
CA TYR A 71 7.61 13.38 5.44
C TYR A 71 8.89 12.88 6.13
N GLU A 72 10.06 13.31 5.66
CA GLU A 72 11.37 13.02 6.29
C GLU A 72 11.47 13.53 7.73
N ARG A 73 10.63 14.50 8.11
CA ARG A 73 10.52 14.95 9.52
C ARG A 73 9.87 13.91 10.44
N ILE A 74 9.23 12.89 9.88
CA ILE A 74 8.42 11.91 10.61
C ILE A 74 8.96 10.49 10.39
N THR A 75 9.38 10.17 9.16
CA THR A 75 9.81 8.81 8.80
C THR A 75 10.75 8.78 7.59
N THR A 76 11.23 7.60 7.21
CA THR A 76 12.04 7.39 6.00
C THR A 76 11.17 7.53 4.74
N VAL A 77 11.69 8.16 3.70
CA VAL A 77 10.98 8.36 2.43
C VAL A 77 11.65 7.56 1.31
N TYR A 78 10.82 6.94 0.46
CA TYR A 78 11.19 6.42 -0.85
C TYR A 78 10.56 7.30 -1.93
N THR A 79 11.40 7.97 -2.71
CA THR A 79 10.94 8.80 -3.83
C THR A 79 10.69 7.91 -5.05
N ALA A 80 9.42 7.81 -5.46
CA ALA A 80 9.04 7.12 -6.69
C ALA A 80 9.31 8.01 -7.91
N LYS A 81 9.48 7.37 -9.07
CA LYS A 81 9.80 8.05 -10.34
C LYS A 81 8.75 9.09 -10.74
N ASP A 82 7.47 8.75 -10.59
CA ASP A 82 6.33 9.58 -10.94
C ASP A 82 5.11 9.14 -10.12
N ILE A 83 4.07 9.98 -10.11
CA ILE A 83 2.83 9.74 -9.35
C ILE A 83 2.17 8.42 -9.74
N ARG A 84 2.13 8.13 -11.04
CA ARG A 84 1.52 6.90 -11.57
C ARG A 84 2.22 5.65 -11.07
N THR A 85 3.54 5.67 -10.97
CA THR A 85 4.35 4.58 -10.39
C THR A 85 4.03 4.40 -8.90
N ALA A 86 3.88 5.49 -8.15
CA ALA A 86 3.54 5.42 -6.72
C ALA A 86 2.12 4.87 -6.48
N GLU A 87 1.13 5.27 -7.29
CA GLU A 87 -0.23 4.72 -7.27
C GLU A 87 -0.21 3.21 -7.62
N ALA A 88 0.53 2.82 -8.66
CA ALA A 88 0.66 1.42 -9.07
C ALA A 88 1.32 0.55 -7.99
N ALA A 89 2.34 1.06 -7.29
CA ALA A 89 3.00 0.35 -6.20
C ALA A 89 2.00 -0.03 -5.11
N LYS A 90 1.12 0.90 -4.72
CA LYS A 90 0.09 0.64 -3.70
C LYS A 90 -0.93 -0.41 -4.16
N VAL A 91 -1.30 -0.41 -5.44
CA VAL A 91 -2.20 -1.42 -6.01
C VAL A 91 -1.57 -2.81 -5.96
N ILE A 92 -0.29 -2.95 -6.34
CA ILE A 92 0.41 -4.24 -6.31
C ILE A 92 0.54 -4.78 -4.87
N GLU A 93 0.83 -3.92 -3.89
CA GLU A 93 0.89 -4.30 -2.46
C GLU A 93 -0.40 -4.98 -2.00
N ASN A 94 -1.55 -4.38 -2.32
CA ASN A 94 -2.85 -4.91 -1.93
C ASN A 94 -3.17 -6.22 -2.68
N ILE A 95 -2.97 -6.25 -4.00
CA ILE A 95 -3.23 -7.45 -4.82
C ILE A 95 -2.38 -8.63 -4.35
N GLN A 96 -1.10 -8.41 -4.05
CA GLN A 96 -0.21 -9.47 -3.56
C GLN A 96 -0.74 -10.06 -2.26
N ARG A 97 -1.18 -9.23 -1.31
CA ARG A 97 -1.75 -9.69 -0.04
C ARG A 97 -3.01 -10.52 -0.27
N ASP A 98 -3.94 -10.01 -1.06
CA ASP A 98 -5.25 -10.64 -1.28
C ASP A 98 -5.09 -12.01 -1.97
N LEU A 99 -4.27 -12.08 -3.02
CA LEU A 99 -4.00 -13.33 -3.72
C LEU A 99 -3.37 -14.39 -2.80
N ASN A 100 -2.43 -13.99 -1.95
CA ASN A 100 -1.79 -14.93 -1.04
C ASN A 100 -2.74 -15.41 0.08
N ILE A 101 -3.59 -14.54 0.62
CA ILE A 101 -4.60 -14.94 1.61
C ILE A 101 -5.62 -15.89 0.97
N ALA A 102 -6.10 -15.57 -0.24
CA ALA A 102 -7.02 -16.44 -0.98
C ALA A 102 -6.40 -17.83 -1.20
N LEU A 103 -5.13 -17.88 -1.61
CA LEU A 103 -4.39 -19.14 -1.75
C LEU A 103 -4.32 -19.91 -0.42
N MET A 104 -4.01 -19.24 0.69
CA MET A 104 -3.94 -19.89 2.01
C MET A 104 -5.30 -20.43 2.46
N ASN A 105 -6.40 -19.71 2.19
CA ASN A 105 -7.75 -20.15 2.48
C ASN A 105 -8.10 -21.44 1.70
N GLU A 106 -7.81 -21.48 0.40
CA GLU A 106 -8.03 -22.67 -0.44
C GLU A 106 -7.19 -23.87 0.02
N LEU A 107 -5.90 -23.64 0.33
CA LEU A 107 -5.03 -24.69 0.86
C LEU A 107 -5.53 -25.22 2.21
N SER A 108 -6.03 -24.36 3.09
CA SER A 108 -6.57 -24.78 4.38
C SER A 108 -7.74 -25.75 4.22
N ILE A 109 -8.63 -25.52 3.26
CA ILE A 109 -9.76 -26.43 2.95
C ILE A 109 -9.24 -27.78 2.42
N ILE A 110 -8.20 -27.77 1.60
CA ILE A 110 -7.59 -29.00 1.07
C ILE A 110 -6.93 -29.81 2.21
N PHE A 111 -6.15 -29.16 3.07
CA PHE A 111 -5.48 -29.79 4.21
C PHE A 111 -6.48 -30.39 5.19
N GLU A 112 -7.56 -29.66 5.50
CA GLU A 112 -8.64 -30.17 6.35
C GLU A 112 -9.24 -31.47 5.80
N LYS A 113 -9.55 -31.52 4.49
CA LYS A 113 -10.05 -32.74 3.81
C LYS A 113 -9.06 -33.90 3.84
N MET A 114 -7.76 -33.62 3.96
CA MET A 114 -6.70 -34.60 4.07
C MET A 114 -6.37 -34.99 5.52
N GLY A 115 -7.03 -34.38 6.51
CA GLY A 115 -6.74 -34.59 7.93
C GLY A 115 -5.43 -33.95 8.40
N LEU A 116 -4.95 -32.91 7.70
CA LEU A 116 -3.73 -32.17 8.03
C LEU A 116 -4.06 -30.85 8.73
N ASN A 117 -3.28 -30.48 9.73
CA ASN A 117 -3.37 -29.16 10.37
C ASN A 117 -2.65 -28.12 9.51
N THR A 118 -3.36 -27.07 9.09
CA THR A 118 -2.80 -25.99 8.27
C THR A 118 -1.60 -25.31 8.92
N GLY A 119 -1.63 -25.09 10.23
CA GLY A 119 -0.53 -24.50 10.99
C GLY A 119 0.74 -25.34 10.93
N ASP A 120 0.63 -26.64 11.19
CA ASP A 120 1.78 -27.57 11.13
C ASP A 120 2.41 -27.60 9.73
N VAL A 121 1.58 -27.58 8.68
CA VAL A 121 2.06 -27.53 7.29
C VAL A 121 2.78 -26.21 7.00
N LEU A 122 2.24 -25.08 7.46
CA LEU A 122 2.87 -23.77 7.29
C LEU A 122 4.18 -23.66 8.07
N ASP A 123 4.27 -24.22 9.27
CA ASP A 123 5.48 -24.28 10.09
C ASP A 123 6.58 -25.08 9.39
N ALA A 124 6.23 -26.24 8.84
CA ALA A 124 7.15 -27.03 8.03
C ALA A 124 7.63 -26.26 6.77
N ALA A 125 6.71 -25.62 6.04
CA ALA A 125 7.03 -24.85 4.83
C ALA A 125 7.90 -23.62 5.12
N SER A 126 7.70 -22.98 6.27
CA SER A 126 8.43 -21.78 6.70
C SER A 126 9.91 -22.03 7.01
N THR A 127 10.35 -23.29 7.07
CA THR A 127 11.78 -23.63 7.17
C THR A 127 12.58 -23.29 5.92
N LYS A 128 11.91 -23.10 4.76
CA LYS A 128 12.54 -22.70 3.51
C LYS A 128 12.86 -21.20 3.51
N TRP A 129 14.11 -20.85 3.28
CA TRP A 129 14.66 -19.49 3.41
C TRP A 129 13.95 -18.37 2.62
N ASN A 130 13.25 -18.69 1.54
CA ASN A 130 12.49 -17.73 0.74
C ASN A 130 10.97 -18.02 0.73
N PHE A 131 10.47 -18.75 1.71
CA PHE A 131 9.04 -18.91 1.90
C PHE A 131 8.46 -17.65 2.55
N HIS A 132 7.55 -16.99 1.84
CA HIS A 132 6.79 -15.87 2.39
C HIS A 132 5.59 -16.44 3.13
N ARG A 133 5.61 -16.32 4.47
CA ARG A 133 4.54 -16.86 5.29
C ARG A 133 3.31 -15.97 5.24
N TYR A 134 2.21 -16.54 4.76
CA TYR A 134 0.85 -16.00 4.87
C TYR A 134 0.01 -16.99 5.67
N SER A 135 -1.03 -16.49 6.33
CA SER A 135 -2.00 -17.32 7.06
C SER A 135 -3.38 -17.19 6.42
N PRO A 136 -4.22 -18.23 6.48
CA PRO A 136 -5.63 -18.10 6.12
C PRO A 136 -6.32 -17.06 7.03
N GLY A 137 -7.35 -16.41 6.50
CA GLY A 137 -8.06 -15.34 7.20
C GLY A 137 -9.13 -14.68 6.32
N LEU A 138 -10.00 -13.90 6.96
CA LEU A 138 -11.03 -13.13 6.26
C LEU A 138 -10.42 -11.86 5.64
N VAL A 139 -10.84 -11.54 4.41
CA VAL A 139 -10.51 -10.29 3.72
C VAL A 139 -11.74 -9.40 3.77
N GLY A 140 -11.68 -8.26 4.46
CA GLY A 140 -12.74 -7.25 4.48
C GLY A 140 -12.43 -6.07 3.54
N ASP A 141 -13.42 -5.21 3.26
CA ASP A 141 -13.33 -4.03 2.35
C ASP A 141 -12.43 -2.87 2.85
N GLY A 142 -11.52 -3.15 3.78
CA GLY A 142 -10.46 -2.26 4.21
C GLY A 142 -9.20 -3.09 4.44
N CYS A 143 -8.02 -2.48 4.39
CA CYS A 143 -6.70 -3.10 4.56
C CYS A 143 -6.47 -3.89 5.89
N ALA A 144 -7.50 -4.28 6.63
CA ALA A 144 -7.43 -5.14 7.78
C ALA A 144 -7.88 -6.57 7.42
N VAL A 145 -7.03 -7.53 7.78
CA VAL A 145 -7.43 -8.92 7.97
C VAL A 145 -7.85 -9.00 9.44
N SER A 146 -9.12 -9.29 9.68
CA SER A 146 -9.58 -9.63 11.03
C SER A 146 -9.07 -11.03 11.35
N ASN A 147 -8.15 -11.13 12.31
CA ASN A 147 -7.89 -12.37 13.01
C ASN A 147 -8.93 -12.49 14.12
N GLU A 148 -9.94 -13.33 13.91
CA GLU A 148 -10.60 -14.06 15.01
C GLU A 148 -9.99 -15.46 15.09
#